data_AF-A0A2V9R4J8-F1
#
_entry.id   AF-A0A2V9R4J8-F1
#
_cell.length_a   1.000
_cell.length_b   1.000
_cell.length_c   1.000
_cell.angle_alpha   90.00
_cell.angle_beta   90.00
_cell.angle_gamma   90.00
#
_symmetry.space_group_name_H-M   'P 1'
#
loop_
_entity.id
_entity.type
_entity.pdbx_description
1 polymer ?
#
loop_
_entity_poly.entity_id
_entity_poly.type
_entity_poly.pdbx_seq_one_letter_code
_entity_poly.pdbx_strand_id
1 'polypeptide(L)' 'MAVEREAAKTFQDLIVWRKAHEFVLAVYRLTESFPQREIYGLSHQMRRAAVSIPANIAEGFRKRGPADKTRFMNIAE' A
#
# COMPACT_ATOMS: atom_id res chain seq x y z
N MET A 1 -11.32 9.21 -24.36
CA MET A 1 -9.99 9.79 -24.60
C MET A 1 -9.00 9.04 -23.74
N ALA A 2 -7.96 8.43 -24.33
CA ALA A 2 -6.89 7.82 -23.54
C ALA A 2 -6.18 8.95 -22.79
N VAL A 3 -6.22 8.92 -21.46
CA VAL A 3 -5.44 9.86 -20.65
C VAL A 3 -3.99 9.49 -20.87
N GLU A 4 -3.22 10.37 -21.50
CA GLU A 4 -1.78 10.23 -21.62
C GLU A 4 -1.20 10.21 -20.21
N ARG A 5 -0.62 9.07 -19.80
CA ARG A 5 -0.07 8.90 -18.46
C ARG A 5 1.40 9.24 -18.52
N GLU A 6 1.75 10.40 -17.95
CA GLU A 6 3.16 10.75 -17.74
C GLU A 6 3.86 9.69 -16.90
N ALA A 7 5.15 9.46 -17.20
CA ALA A 7 5.97 8.59 -16.41
C ALA A 7 6.13 9.17 -15.00
N ALA A 8 5.70 8.40 -13.99
CA ALA A 8 5.89 8.73 -12.59
C ALA A 8 7.37 8.92 -12.26
N LYS A 9 7.71 10.03 -11.59
CA LYS A 9 9.10 10.34 -11.16
C LYS A 9 9.37 9.76 -9.77
N THR A 10 8.33 9.69 -8.95
CA THR A 10 8.33 9.14 -7.60
C THR A 10 7.20 8.14 -7.44
N PHE A 11 7.29 7.25 -6.44
CA PHE A 11 6.21 6.28 -6.20
C PHE A 11 4.92 6.98 -5.73
N GLN A 12 5.00 8.16 -5.12
CA GLN A 12 3.84 8.95 -4.72
C GLN A 12 3.02 9.46 -5.91
N ASP A 13 3.65 9.55 -7.10
CA ASP A 13 2.95 9.92 -8.33
C ASP A 13 1.98 8.82 -8.77
N LEU A 14 2.19 7.57 -8.35
CA LEU A 14 1.32 6.45 -8.69
C LEU A 14 -0.05 6.57 -8.01
N ILE A 15 -1.12 6.60 -8.80
CA ILE A 15 -2.50 6.61 -8.28
C ILE A 15 -2.74 5.40 -7.36
N VAL A 16 -2.21 4.23 -7.71
CA VAL A 16 -2.34 3.02 -6.89
C VAL A 16 -1.68 3.16 -5.52
N TRP A 17 -0.52 3.84 -5.44
CA TRP A 17 0.14 4.10 -4.17
C TRP A 17 -0.68 5.07 -3.31
N ARG A 18 -1.23 6.14 -3.90
CA ARG A 18 -2.08 7.10 -3.17
C ARG A 18 -3.32 6.43 -2.59
N LYS A 19 -4.00 5.59 -3.39
CA LYS A 19 -5.16 4.80 -2.94
C LYS A 19 -4.79 3.80 -1.84
N ALA A 20 -3.64 3.13 -1.96
CA ALA A 20 -3.15 2.23 -0.93
C ALA A 20 -2.83 2.98 0.38
N HIS A 21 -2.27 4.18 0.29
CA HIS A 21 -2.03 5.03 1.45
C HIS A 21 -3.34 5.51 2.10
N GLU A 22 -4.33 5.94 1.32
CA GLU A 22 -5.68 6.27 1.81
C GLU A 22 -6.33 5.06 2.51
N PHE A 23 -6.15 3.86 1.96
CA PHE A 23 -6.62 2.62 2.56
C PHE A 23 -5.96 2.35 3.92
N VAL A 24 -4.65 2.56 4.05
CA VAL A 24 -3.96 2.48 5.36
C VAL A 24 -4.63 3.40 6.37
N LEU A 25 -4.86 4.67 6.02
CA LEU A 25 -5.49 5.63 6.93
C LEU A 25 -6.92 5.19 7.31
N ALA A 26 -7.68 4.60 6.38
CA ALA A 26 -9.00 4.04 6.67
C ALA A 26 -8.93 2.85 7.63
N VAL A 27 -7.97 1.94 7.47
CA VAL A 27 -7.77 0.80 8.39
C VAL A 27 -7.37 1.28 9.79
N TYR A 28 -6.51 2.31 9.89
CA TYR A 28 -6.17 2.90 11.19
C TYR A 28 -7.41 3.46 11.90
N ARG A 29 -8.22 4.26 11.20
CA ARG A 29 -9.49 4.80 11.73
C ARG A 29 -10.48 3.70 12.12
N LEU A 30 -10.63 2.66 11.29
CA LEU A 30 -11.52 1.53 11.58
C LEU A 30 -11.09 0.79 12.86
N THR A 31 -9.80 0.54 13.01
CA THR A 31 -9.26 -0.26 14.12
C THR A 31 -9.17 0.52 15.44
N GLU A 32 -9.40 1.83 15.44
CA GLU A 32 -9.55 2.64 16.66
C GLU A 32 -10.83 2.28 17.44
N SER A 33 -11.87 1.81 16.76
CA SER A 33 -13.13 1.42 17.42
C SER A 33 -13.11 -0.01 17.97
N PHE A 34 -11.99 -0.73 17.86
CA PHE A 34 -11.90 -2.12 18.32
C PHE A 34 -11.75 -2.17 19.85
N PRO A 35 -12.21 -3.26 20.50
CA PRO A 35 -11.99 -3.46 21.92
C PRO A 35 -10.50 -3.46 22.27
N GLN A 36 -10.14 -2.94 23.45
CA GLN A 36 -8.74 -2.83 23.88
C GLN A 36 -7.98 -4.17 23.87
N ARG A 37 -8.68 -5.30 24.10
CA ARG A 37 -8.12 -6.66 24.01
C ARG A 37 -7.62 -7.05 22.62
N GLU A 38 -8.10 -6.39 21.56
CA GLU A 38 -7.71 -6.65 20.17
C GLU A 38 -6.52 -5.83 19.69
N ILE A 39 -5.98 -4.92 20.51
CA ILE A 39 -4.89 -4.01 20.11
C ILE A 39 -3.71 -4.81 19.54
N TYR A 40 -3.28 -5.87 20.21
CA TYR A 40 -2.17 -6.73 19.77
C TYR A 40 -2.62 -7.90 18.89
N GLY A 41 -3.93 -8.14 18.80
CA GLY A 41 -4.57 -9.14 17.95
C GLY A 41 -4.94 -8.56 16.59
N LEU A 42 -6.24 -8.45 16.32
CA LEU A 42 -6.76 -8.04 15.02
C LEU A 42 -6.29 -6.63 14.61
N SER A 43 -6.28 -5.66 15.51
CA SER A 43 -5.90 -4.28 15.17
C SER A 43 -4.47 -4.20 14.64
N HIS A 44 -3.52 -4.86 15.29
CA HIS A 44 -2.13 -4.87 14.86
C HIS A 44 -1.94 -5.62 13.54
N GLN A 45 -2.57 -6.79 13.38
CA GLN A 45 -2.47 -7.58 12.15
C GLN A 45 -3.03 -6.81 10.94
N MET A 46 -4.20 -6.22 11.08
CA MET A 46 -4.83 -5.42 10.02
C MET A 46 -3.99 -4.21 9.64
N ARG A 47 -3.48 -3.45 10.61
CA ARG A 47 -2.62 -2.29 10.35
C ARG A 47 -1.33 -2.68 9.64
N ARG A 48 -0.67 -3.76 10.06
CA ARG A 48 0.55 -4.26 9.40
C ARG A 48 0.30 -4.71 7.97
N ALA A 49 -0.77 -5.47 7.74
CA ALA A 49 -1.15 -5.92 6.40
C ALA A 49 -1.45 -4.71 5.49
N ALA A 50 -2.24 -3.74 5.97
CA ALA A 50 -2.55 -2.55 5.21
C ALA A 50 -1.29 -1.73 4.85
N VAL A 51 -0.37 -1.52 5.81
CA VAL A 51 0.89 -0.77 5.60
C VAL A 51 1.81 -1.49 4.61
N SER A 52 1.76 -2.82 4.55
CA SER A 52 2.56 -3.62 3.61
C SER A 52 2.28 -3.28 2.15
N ILE A 53 1.02 -2.95 1.81
CA ILE A 53 0.60 -2.67 0.43
C ILE A 53 1.36 -1.48 -0.18
N PRO A 54 1.25 -0.23 0.34
CA PRO A 54 1.97 0.91 -0.21
C PRO A 54 3.50 0.78 -0.04
N ALA A 55 3.98 0.04 0.96
CA ALA A 55 5.41 -0.22 1.14
C ALA A 55 5.97 -1.07 -0.01
N ASN A 56 5.29 -2.17 -0.37
CA ASN A 56 5.71 -3.02 -1.48
C ASN A 56 5.57 -2.31 -2.84
N ILE A 57 4.54 -1.49 -3.03
CA ILE A 57 4.42 -0.65 -4.24
C ILE A 57 5.62 0.31 -4.35
N ALA A 58 5.98 0.98 -3.26
CA ALA A 58 7.12 1.91 -3.23
C ALA A 58 8.46 1.19 -3.46
N GLU A 59 8.64 0.00 -2.87
CA GLU A 59 9.85 -0.78 -3.06
C GLU A 59 9.95 -1.30 -4.51
N GLY A 60 8.84 -1.82 -5.06
CA GLY A 60 8.74 -2.26 -6.44
C GLY A 60 9.06 -1.13 -7.43
N PHE A 61 8.54 0.08 -7.19
CA PHE A 61 8.81 1.25 -8.03
C PHE A 61 10.32 1.52 -8.21
N ARG A 62 11.13 1.30 -7.16
CA ARG A 62 12.58 1.53 -7.18
C ARG A 62 13.38 0.43 -7.89
N LYS A 63 12.78 -0.72 -8.21
CA LYS A 63 13.50 -1.82 -8.87
C LYS A 63 13.73 -1.50 -10.36
N ARG A 64 14.86 -1.94 -10.89
CA ARG A 64 15.25 -1.68 -12.29
C ARG A 64 14.62 -2.68 -13.26
N GLY A 65 14.58 -3.95 -12.87
CA GLY A 65 14.08 -5.04 -13.72
C GLY A 65 12.57 -5.23 -13.64
N PRO A 66 11.90 -5.61 -14.74
CA PRO A 66 10.46 -5.87 -14.74
C PRO A 66 10.07 -7.06 -13.85
N ALA A 67 10.91 -8.11 -13.77
CA ALA A 67 10.63 -9.27 -12.92
C ALA A 67 10.54 -8.90 -11.43
N ASP A 68 11.49 -8.12 -10.93
CA ASP A 68 11.47 -7.63 -9.55
C ASP A 68 10.26 -6.71 -9.31
N LYS A 69 9.95 -5.80 -10.25
CA LYS A 69 8.76 -4.95 -10.15
C LYS A 69 7.49 -5.78 -9.96
N THR A 70 7.28 -6.77 -10.83
CA THR A 70 6.10 -7.66 -10.75
C THR A 70 6.05 -8.43 -9.44
N ARG A 71 7.19 -8.94 -8.95
CA ARG A 71 7.24 -9.65 -7.66
C ARG A 71 6.73 -8.78 -6.51
N PHE A 72 7.14 -7.51 -6.44
CA PHE A 72 6.67 -6.60 -5.40
C PHE A 72 5.19 -6.22 -5.56
N MET A 73 4.70 -6.12 -6.79
CA MET A 73 3.27 -5.89 -7.03
C MET A 73 2.42 -7.10 -6.60
N ASN A 74 2.89 -8.32 -6.84
CA ASN A 74 2.20 -9.55 -6.39
C ASN A 74 2.15 -9.69 -4.85
N ILE A 75 3.11 -9.11 -4.12
CA ILE A 75 3.09 -9.09 -2.65
C ILE A 75 2.10 -8.02 -2.13
N ALA A 76 1.82 -6.99 -2.94
CA ALA A 76 0.92 -5.90 -2.59
C ALA A 76 -0.55 -6.16 -2.98
N GLU A 77 -0.83 -7.24 -3.70
CA GLU A 77 -2.19 -7.70 -4.07
C GLU A 77 -2.94 -8.31 -2.89
#